data_AF-A0A9P0QA09-F1
#
_entry.id   AF-A0A9P0QA09-F1
#
_cell.length_a   1.000
_cell.length_b   1.000
_cell.length_c   1.000
_cell.angle_alpha   90.00
_cell.angle_beta   90.00
_cell.angle_gamma   90.00
#
_symmetry.space_group_name_H-M   'P 1'
#
loop_
_entity.id
_entity.type
_entity.pdbx_description
1 polymer ?
#
loop_
_entity_poly.entity_id
_entity_poly.type
_entity_poly.pdbx_seq_one_letter_code
_entity_poly.pdbx_strand_id
1 'polypeptide(L)'
;MVKEQGSNISSGQKARISLARAAYRNSDVYLLDDCLRSLDIHVQEYVFKECLQRFMTGKICIFVTQNNNFFYKADGILWIENGVVQMKSRGVINAEKQHVKEPVMEEKCDVTLGDYDEADESTKLLDSKQKPNVYCEEKKSGKVEKAVYKKYIKLGGGYFLGVFIILFFIVTHTCKSYSEKMVSNW
;
A
#
# COMPACT_ATOMS: atom_id res chain seq x y z
N MET A 1 1.97 18.99 -18.58
CA MET A 1 0.88 19.93 -18.19
C MET A 1 -0.09 19.21 -17.26
N VAL A 2 -0.50 19.87 -16.18
CA VAL A 2 -1.60 19.41 -15.31
C VAL A 2 -2.91 19.87 -15.97
N LYS A 3 -3.90 18.99 -16.10
CA LYS A 3 -5.22 19.35 -16.64
C LYS A 3 -5.99 20.20 -15.62
N GLU A 4 -7.03 20.90 -16.09
CA GLU A 4 -7.92 21.68 -15.21
C GLU A 4 -8.42 20.81 -14.04
N GLN A 5 -8.42 21.39 -12.83
CA GLN A 5 -8.71 20.74 -11.55
C GLN A 5 -7.86 19.50 -11.20
N GLY A 6 -6.73 19.27 -11.87
CA GLY A 6 -5.86 18.13 -11.58
C GLY A 6 -6.48 16.77 -11.94
N SER A 7 -7.36 16.74 -12.94
CA SER A 7 -8.03 15.52 -13.43
C SER A 7 -7.08 14.43 -13.93
N ASN A 8 -5.82 14.77 -14.26
CA ASN A 8 -4.80 13.82 -14.70
C ASN A 8 -3.87 13.29 -13.59
N ILE A 9 -4.10 13.64 -12.32
CA ILE A 9 -3.26 13.26 -11.18
C ILE A 9 -3.82 12.01 -10.49
N SER A 10 -2.96 11.03 -10.17
CA SER A 10 -3.39 9.83 -9.40
C SER A 10 -3.80 10.21 -7.97
N SER A 11 -4.60 9.36 -7.32
CA SER A 11 -4.98 9.55 -5.90
C SER A 11 -3.74 9.63 -5.00
N GLY A 12 -2.75 8.77 -5.21
CA GLY A 12 -1.47 8.80 -4.48
C GLY A 12 -0.69 10.10 -4.71
N GLN A 13 -0.65 10.62 -5.95
CA GLN A 13 0.00 11.90 -6.23
C GLN A 13 -0.73 13.07 -5.56
N LYS A 14 -2.07 13.09 -5.56
CA LYS A 14 -2.86 14.09 -4.84
C LYS A 14 -2.56 14.06 -3.34
N ALA A 15 -2.45 12.85 -2.76
CA ALA A 15 -2.08 12.67 -1.36
C ALA A 15 -0.69 13.25 -1.05
N ARG A 16 0.32 12.97 -1.88
CA ARG A 16 1.68 13.53 -1.71
C ARG A 16 1.71 15.05 -1.82
N ILE A 17 0.97 15.62 -2.78
CA ILE A 17 0.88 17.08 -2.93
C ILE A 17 0.23 17.70 -1.70
N SER A 18 -0.84 17.09 -1.17
CA SER A 18 -1.49 17.54 0.07
C SER A 18 -0.54 17.51 1.25
N LEU A 19 0.19 16.39 1.43
CA LEU A 19 1.18 16.25 2.50
C LEU A 19 2.33 17.25 2.37
N ALA A 20 2.85 17.45 1.15
CA ALA A 20 3.88 18.44 0.89
C ALA A 20 3.41 19.87 1.22
N ARG A 21 2.15 20.20 0.90
CA ARG A 21 1.54 21.50 1.27
C ARG A 21 1.44 21.66 2.79
N ALA A 22 1.08 20.62 3.51
CA ALA A 22 1.06 20.64 4.97
C ALA A 22 2.48 20.88 5.52
N ALA A 23 3.45 20.05 5.12
CA ALA A 23 4.84 20.16 5.56
C ALA A 23 5.44 21.55 5.28
N TYR A 24 5.17 22.12 4.11
CA TYR A 24 5.69 23.43 3.70
C TYR A 24 5.22 24.59 4.59
N ARG A 25 4.06 24.49 5.25
CA ARG A 25 3.48 25.56 6.06
C ARG A 25 4.21 25.84 7.38
N ASN A 26 5.20 25.03 7.77
CA ASN A 26 5.96 25.15 9.02
C ASN A 26 5.08 25.50 10.24
N SER A 27 4.22 24.58 10.65
CA SER A 27 3.26 24.78 11.75
C SER A 27 3.70 24.05 13.01
N ASP A 28 3.31 24.52 14.20
CA ASP A 28 3.62 23.84 15.47
C ASP A 28 2.79 22.56 15.67
N VAL A 29 1.59 22.53 15.06
CA VAL A 29 0.64 21.42 15.13
C VAL A 29 0.27 20.97 13.72
N TYR A 30 0.41 19.67 13.45
CA TYR A 30 -0.02 19.00 12.23
C TYR A 30 -1.16 18.03 12.53
N LEU A 31 -2.23 18.13 11.75
CA LEU A 31 -3.35 17.21 11.74
C LEU A 31 -3.35 16.47 10.40
N LEU A 32 -3.12 15.17 10.43
CA LEU A 32 -2.98 14.33 9.24
C LEU A 32 -4.08 13.27 9.26
N ASP A 33 -5.04 13.37 8.34
CA ASP A 33 -6.15 12.42 8.19
C ASP A 33 -5.91 11.48 7.02
N ASP A 34 -5.58 10.22 7.33
CA ASP A 34 -5.35 9.08 6.43
C ASP A 34 -4.50 9.39 5.19
N CYS A 35 -3.49 10.26 5.34
CA CYS A 35 -2.74 10.85 4.22
C CYS A 35 -1.83 9.87 3.47
N LEU A 36 -1.54 8.69 4.05
CA LEU A 36 -0.64 7.69 3.48
C LEU A 36 -1.36 6.53 2.76
N ARG A 37 -2.65 6.32 3.00
CA ARG A 37 -3.38 5.13 2.53
C ARG A 37 -3.39 4.92 1.01
N SER A 38 -3.31 6.00 0.24
CA SER A 38 -3.31 5.94 -1.24
C SER A 38 -1.93 5.67 -1.86
N LEU A 39 -0.91 5.42 -1.03
CA LEU A 39 0.47 5.21 -1.48
C LEU A 39 0.84 3.72 -1.43
N ASP A 40 1.83 3.33 -2.23
CA ASP A 40 2.45 2.00 -2.15
C ASP A 40 3.18 1.82 -0.81
N ILE A 41 3.20 0.61 -0.26
CA ILE A 41 3.79 0.29 1.06
C ILE A 41 5.22 0.83 1.18
N HIS A 42 6.07 0.64 0.18
CA HIS A 42 7.46 1.12 0.24
C HIS A 42 7.53 2.64 0.31
N VAL A 43 6.64 3.33 -0.40
CA VAL A 43 6.56 4.79 -0.36
C VAL A 43 5.93 5.27 0.96
N GLN A 44 4.94 4.57 1.49
CA GLN A 44 4.33 4.90 2.77
C GLN A 44 5.39 4.92 3.87
N GLU A 45 6.22 3.87 3.95
CA GLU A 45 7.29 3.79 4.93
C GLU A 45 8.34 4.91 4.76
N TYR A 46 8.77 5.16 3.52
CA TYR A 46 9.70 6.24 3.23
C TYR A 46 9.16 7.61 3.65
N VAL A 47 7.91 7.91 3.29
CA VAL A 47 7.25 9.17 3.64
C VAL A 47 7.04 9.29 5.14
N PHE A 48 6.65 8.20 5.82
CA PHE A 48 6.50 8.19 7.26
C PHE A 48 7.83 8.52 7.97
N LYS A 49 8.92 7.85 7.58
CA LYS A 49 10.25 8.06 8.17
C LYS A 49 10.80 9.47 7.89
N GLU A 50 10.83 9.88 6.63
CA GLU A 50 11.47 11.16 6.27
C GLU A 50 10.58 12.37 6.56
N CYS A 51 9.26 12.28 6.39
CA CYS A 51 8.36 13.41 6.59
C CYS A 51 7.84 13.49 8.03
N LEU A 52 7.25 12.41 8.55
CA LEU A 52 6.61 12.46 9.88
C LEU A 52 7.66 12.36 10.99
N GLN A 53 8.58 11.40 10.91
CA GLN A 53 9.57 11.21 12.00
C GLN A 53 10.71 12.23 11.96
N ARG A 54 11.24 12.54 10.77
CA ARG A 54 12.44 13.40 10.61
C ARG A 54 12.13 14.88 10.36
N PHE A 55 11.15 15.21 9.50
CA PHE A 55 10.85 16.63 9.20
C PHE A 55 9.95 17.28 10.26
N MET A 56 9.03 16.53 10.86
CA MET A 56 8.13 17.03 11.91
C MET A 56 8.68 16.79 13.33
N THR A 57 9.97 16.43 13.48
CA THR A 57 10.59 16.26 14.79
C THR A 57 10.46 17.54 15.64
N GLY A 58 10.08 17.38 16.91
CA GLY A 58 9.93 18.51 17.84
C GLY A 58 8.62 19.29 17.70
N LYS A 59 7.68 18.83 16.86
CA LYS A 59 6.36 19.45 16.66
C LYS A 59 5.26 18.46 17.05
N ILE A 60 4.05 18.97 17.27
CA ILE A 60 2.90 18.11 17.59
C ILE A 60 2.33 17.58 16.28
N CYS A 61 2.40 16.26 16.08
CA CYS A 61 1.80 15.58 14.94
C CYS A 61 0.70 14.64 15.42
N ILE A 62 -0.54 14.89 15.01
CA ILE A 62 -1.67 13.99 15.22
C ILE A 62 -1.95 13.31 13.89
N PHE A 63 -1.65 12.02 13.83
CA PHE A 63 -1.85 11.19 12.65
C PHE A 63 -3.00 10.22 12.88
N VAL A 64 -4.05 10.36 12.09
CA VAL A 64 -5.23 9.49 12.08
C VAL A 64 -5.10 8.53 10.90
N THR A 65 -5.15 7.23 11.16
CA THR A 65 -5.08 6.22 10.10
C THR A 65 -5.89 4.98 10.47
N GLN A 66 -6.39 4.28 9.46
CA GLN A 66 -6.97 2.94 9.58
C GLN A 66 -5.91 1.84 9.41
N ASN A 67 -4.66 2.18 9.05
CA ASN A 67 -3.60 1.21 8.83
C ASN A 67 -2.75 1.01 10.10
N ASN A 68 -2.69 -0.23 10.57
CA ASN A 68 -2.01 -0.62 11.80
C ASN A 68 -0.47 -0.65 11.69
N ASN A 69 0.08 -0.59 10.48
CA ASN A 69 1.52 -0.74 10.23
C ASN A 69 2.40 0.33 10.90
N PHE A 70 1.83 1.47 11.29
CA PHE A 70 2.55 2.60 11.87
C PHE A 70 2.47 2.67 13.40
N PHE A 71 1.68 1.80 14.05
CA PHE A 71 1.47 1.87 15.50
C PHE A 71 2.77 1.75 16.29
N TYR A 72 3.62 0.78 15.95
CA TYR A 72 4.87 0.54 16.67
C TYR A 72 5.89 1.70 16.56
N LYS A 73 5.71 2.60 15.60
CA LYS A 73 6.63 3.71 15.32
C LYS A 73 6.14 5.05 15.89
N ALA A 74 4.97 5.08 16.52
CA ALA A 74 4.37 6.28 17.08
C ALA A 74 4.77 6.50 18.55
N ASP A 75 4.89 7.77 18.96
CA ASP A 75 5.19 8.14 20.35
C ASP A 75 4.03 7.84 21.31
N GLY A 76 2.81 7.75 20.79
CA GLY A 76 1.61 7.43 21.56
C GLY A 76 0.46 7.06 20.64
N ILE A 77 -0.46 6.25 21.16
CA ILE A 77 -1.58 5.71 20.40
C ILE A 77 -2.88 6.01 21.14
N LEU A 78 -3.88 6.44 20.37
CA LEU A 78 -5.23 6.63 20.83
C LEU A 78 -6.15 5.75 19.97
N TRP A 79 -6.77 4.74 20.59
CA TRP A 79 -7.77 3.90 19.91
C TRP A 79 -9.16 4.43 20.21
N ILE A 80 -9.89 4.76 19.14
CA ILE A 80 -11.25 5.28 19.21
C ILE A 80 -12.17 4.28 18.52
N GLU A 81 -13.23 3.88 19.21
CA GLU A 81 -14.26 2.98 18.69
C GLU A 81 -15.63 3.50 19.08
N ASN A 82 -16.57 3.57 18.13
CA ASN A 82 -17.92 4.09 18.34
C ASN A 82 -17.97 5.49 18.99
N GLY A 83 -17.01 6.35 18.66
CA GLY A 83 -16.90 7.70 19.20
C GLY A 83 -16.37 7.78 20.64
N VAL A 84 -15.97 6.64 21.23
CA VAL A 84 -15.42 6.55 22.59
C VAL A 84 -13.95 6.13 22.52
N VAL A 85 -13.11 6.75 23.35
CA VAL A 85 -11.71 6.34 23.52
C VAL A 85 -11.67 5.04 24.31
N GLN A 86 -11.26 3.95 23.68
CA GLN A 86 -11.12 2.66 24.35
C GLN A 86 -9.73 2.49 24.97
N MET A 87 -8.70 2.97 24.28
CA MET A 87 -7.31 2.79 24.69
C MET A 87 -6.51 4.07 24.47
N LYS A 88 -5.67 4.39 25.45
CA LYS A 88 -4.65 5.44 25.35
C LYS A 88 -3.33 4.87 25.83
N SER A 89 -2.35 4.79 24.95
CA SER A 89 -0.98 4.39 25.29
C SER A 89 -0.02 5.56 25.03
N ARG A 90 0.94 5.74 25.94
CA ARG A 90 2.09 6.64 25.76
C ARG A 90 3.35 5.79 25.70
N GLY A 91 4.11 5.92 24.62
CA GLY A 91 5.32 5.16 24.35
C GLY A 91 5.12 4.03 23.35
N VAL A 92 6.26 3.55 22.82
CA VAL A 92 6.34 2.33 22.01
C VAL A 92 5.68 1.22 22.81
N ILE A 93 4.58 0.67 22.29
CA ILE A 93 4.02 -0.57 22.82
C ILE A 93 5.08 -1.62 22.52
N ASN A 94 5.98 -1.87 23.48
CA ASN A 94 6.83 -3.05 23.45
C ASN A 94 5.89 -4.22 23.27
N ALA A 95 6.03 -4.92 22.14
CA ALA A 95 5.14 -5.98 21.68
C ALA A 95 5.25 -7.26 22.53
N GLU A 96 5.45 -7.10 23.84
CA GLU A 96 5.47 -8.18 24.80
C GLU A 96 4.52 -7.84 25.94
N LYS A 97 3.38 -8.55 25.94
CA LYS A 97 2.40 -8.65 27.04
C LYS A 97 1.55 -7.40 27.29
N GLN A 98 0.48 -7.28 26.52
CA GLN A 98 -0.85 -7.16 27.10
C GLN A 98 -1.87 -7.76 26.14
N HIS A 99 -2.63 -8.73 26.64
CA HIS A 99 -3.70 -9.44 25.95
C HIS A 99 -4.76 -8.44 25.44
N VAL A 100 -4.55 -7.88 24.25
CA VAL A 100 -5.63 -7.40 23.40
C VAL A 100 -6.04 -8.61 22.57
N LYS A 101 -7.27 -9.08 22.77
CA LYS A 101 -7.88 -10.08 21.89
C LYS A 101 -7.98 -9.51 20.48
N GLU A 102 -6.99 -9.81 19.66
CA GLU A 102 -7.09 -9.72 18.21
C GLU A 102 -8.15 -10.72 17.72
N PRO A 103 -9.07 -10.35 16.81
CA PRO A 103 -9.35 -11.23 15.68
C PRO A 103 -8.13 -11.12 14.75
N VAL A 104 -7.22 -12.07 14.94
CA VAL A 104 -6.06 -12.30 14.09
C VAL A 104 -6.55 -12.64 12.68
N MET A 105 -6.24 -11.79 11.71
CA MET A 105 -5.77 -12.26 10.40
C MET A 105 -4.31 -11.85 10.31
N GLU A 106 -3.44 -12.78 10.74
CA GLU A 106 -2.03 -12.80 10.43
C GLU A 106 -1.88 -12.89 8.90
N GLU A 107 -1.83 -11.75 8.21
CA GLU A 107 -1.06 -11.66 6.98
C GLU A 107 0.39 -11.38 7.37
N LYS A 108 1.14 -12.48 7.50
CA LYS A 108 2.59 -12.46 7.59
C LYS A 108 3.16 -11.93 6.27
N CYS A 109 3.34 -10.61 6.16
CA CYS A 109 4.26 -10.06 5.17
C CYS A 109 5.67 -10.21 5.74
N ASP A 110 6.39 -11.23 5.30
CA ASP A 110 7.83 -11.39 5.52
C ASP A 110 8.57 -10.17 4.93
N VAL A 111 8.79 -9.16 5.75
CA VAL A 111 9.79 -8.11 5.49
C VAL A 111 11.06 -8.57 6.19
N THR A 112 11.96 -9.19 5.43
CA THR A 112 13.35 -9.36 5.87
C THR A 112 13.97 -7.99 6.05
N LEU A 113 14.07 -7.53 7.30
CA LEU A 113 14.96 -6.45 7.69
C LEU A 113 16.39 -6.88 7.35
N GLY A 114 16.94 -6.32 6.28
CA GLY A 114 18.38 -6.31 6.09
C GLY A 114 18.99 -5.31 7.06
N ASP A 115 19.94 -5.77 7.86
CA ASP A 115 20.78 -4.97 8.74
C ASP A 115 21.37 -3.77 8.00
N TYR A 116 21.23 -2.58 8.58
CA TYR A 116 22.00 -1.40 8.20
C TYR A 116 23.12 -1.25 9.22
N ASP A 117 24.29 -1.78 8.88
CA ASP A 117 25.52 -1.57 9.64
C ASP A 117 25.99 -0.11 9.55
N GLU A 118 26.20 0.51 10.71
CA GLU A 118 27.07 1.68 10.85
C GLU A 118 28.52 1.23 10.64
N ALA A 119 29.17 1.76 9.61
CA ALA A 119 30.63 1.71 9.49
C ALA A 119 31.16 3.10 9.11
N ASP A 120 31.93 3.64 10.05
CA ASP A 120 32.75 4.83 9.99
C ASP A 120 33.96 4.55 9.07
N GLU A 121 34.11 5.27 7.95
CA GLU A 121 35.46 5.56 7.44
C GLU A 121 35.49 6.81 6.53
N SER A 122 36.31 7.74 6.95
CA SER A 122 36.63 9.00 6.31
C SER A 122 37.40 8.81 5.00
N THR A 123 36.85 9.27 3.87
CA THR A 123 37.66 9.88 2.80
C THR A 123 36.89 11.04 2.14
N LYS A 124 37.37 12.26 2.42
CA LYS A 124 37.06 13.45 1.63
C LYS A 124 37.63 13.27 0.22
N LEU A 125 36.80 13.17 -0.81
CA LEU A 125 37.08 13.74 -2.12
C LEU A 125 35.78 14.20 -2.79
N LEU A 126 35.88 15.36 -3.40
CA LEU A 126 34.80 16.25 -3.79
C LEU A 126 33.95 15.72 -4.96
N ASP A 127 32.71 16.24 -4.98
CA ASP A 127 31.82 16.40 -6.13
C ASP A 127 31.06 15.17 -6.65
N SER A 128 29.85 14.96 -6.11
CA SER A 128 28.77 14.44 -6.94
C SER A 128 27.46 15.15 -6.60
N LYS A 129 26.86 15.76 -7.63
CA LYS A 129 25.46 16.17 -7.63
C LYS A 129 24.62 14.96 -7.24
N GLN A 130 24.17 14.87 -5.99
CA GLN A 130 23.04 14.01 -5.65
C GLN A 130 21.85 14.55 -6.44
N LYS A 131 21.56 13.91 -7.58
CA LYS A 131 20.25 14.05 -8.21
C LYS A 131 19.24 13.68 -7.13
N PRO A 132 18.27 14.53 -6.78
CA PRO A 132 17.20 14.09 -5.91
C PRO A 132 16.58 12.86 -6.57
N ASN A 133 16.53 11.73 -5.86
CA ASN A 133 15.77 10.56 -6.28
C ASN A 133 14.29 10.93 -6.26
N VAL A 134 13.86 11.70 -7.25
CA VAL A 134 12.47 12.04 -7.48
C VAL A 134 11.82 10.74 -7.92
N TYR A 135 11.08 10.13 -7.00
CA TYR A 135 10.24 8.97 -7.31
C TYR A 135 9.27 9.37 -8.43
N CYS A 136 9.53 8.87 -9.63
CA CYS A 136 8.64 8.98 -10.78
C CYS A 136 7.74 7.74 -10.81
N GLU A 137 6.46 7.92 -10.49
CA GLU A 137 5.45 6.89 -10.68
C GLU A 137 5.23 6.71 -12.19
N GLU A 138 5.94 5.77 -12.81
CA GLU A 138 5.73 5.41 -14.21
C GLU A 138 4.40 4.66 -14.35
N LYS A 139 3.38 5.37 -14.81
CA LYS A 139 2.17 4.73 -15.35
C LYS A 139 2.56 4.02 -16.65
N LYS A 140 2.95 2.75 -16.55
CA LYS A 140 3.16 1.89 -17.72
C LYS A 140 1.82 1.63 -18.40
N SER A 141 1.48 2.45 -19.38
CA SER A 141 0.39 2.21 -20.31
C SER A 141 0.94 1.46 -21.51
N GLY A 142 0.71 0.15 -21.57
CA GLY A 142 1.23 -0.70 -22.64
C GLY A 142 0.58 -2.07 -22.68
N LYS A 143 0.80 -2.80 -23.78
CA LYS A 143 0.38 -4.21 -23.90
C LYS A 143 1.24 -5.05 -22.96
N VAL A 144 0.58 -5.86 -22.12
CA VAL A 144 1.27 -6.78 -21.22
C VAL A 144 1.99 -7.86 -22.02
N GLU A 145 3.23 -8.18 -21.64
CA GLU A 145 4.05 -9.18 -22.30
C GLU A 145 3.44 -10.59 -22.18
N LYS A 146 3.49 -11.40 -23.25
CA LYS A 146 2.95 -12.77 -23.27
C LYS A 146 3.55 -13.68 -22.19
N ALA A 147 4.78 -13.39 -21.74
CA ALA A 147 5.43 -14.10 -20.64
C ALA A 147 4.67 -13.95 -19.31
N VAL A 148 4.07 -12.79 -19.06
CA VAL A 148 3.29 -12.51 -17.85
C VAL A 148 2.00 -13.34 -17.86
N TYR A 149 1.30 -13.42 -19.00
CA TYR A 149 0.13 -14.29 -19.16
C TYR A 149 0.46 -15.76 -18.89
N LYS A 150 1.63 -16.24 -19.32
CA LYS A 150 2.08 -17.60 -19.03
C LYS A 150 2.29 -17.84 -17.53
N LYS A 151 2.78 -16.84 -16.78
CA LYS A 151 2.88 -16.91 -15.31
C LYS A 151 1.51 -16.97 -14.64
N TYR A 152 0.56 -16.15 -15.07
CA TYR A 152 -0.82 -16.20 -14.56
C TYR A 152 -1.47 -17.57 -14.77
N ILE A 153 -1.33 -18.16 -15.97
CA ILE A 153 -1.86 -19.49 -16.26
C ILE A 153 -1.18 -20.55 -15.39
N LYS A 154 0.13 -20.44 -15.15
CA LYS A 154 0.86 -21.40 -14.31
C LYS A 154 0.44 -21.33 -12.83
N LEU A 155 0.21 -20.13 -12.31
CA LEU A 155 -0.21 -19.90 -10.92
C LEU A 155 -1.68 -20.25 -10.68
N GLY A 156 -2.55 -19.99 -11.66
CA GLY A 156 -4.00 -20.23 -11.57
C GLY A 156 -4.46 -21.67 -11.77
N GLY A 157 -3.58 -22.67 -11.69
CA GLY A 157 -3.95 -24.09 -11.87
C GLY A 157 -3.52 -24.71 -13.22
N GLY A 158 -2.73 -23.99 -14.01
CA GLY A 158 -2.12 -24.50 -15.24
C GLY A 158 -3.07 -24.60 -16.43
N TYR A 159 -2.55 -25.13 -17.54
CA TYR A 159 -3.33 -25.34 -18.76
C TYR A 159 -4.50 -26.32 -18.56
N PHE A 160 -4.35 -27.27 -17.63
CA PHE A 160 -5.36 -28.29 -17.34
C PHE A 160 -6.67 -27.69 -16.85
N LEU A 161 -6.63 -26.75 -15.90
CA LEU A 161 -7.83 -26.06 -15.40
C LEU A 161 -8.52 -25.26 -16.52
N GLY A 162 -7.74 -24.62 -17.38
CA GLY A 162 -8.26 -23.87 -18.54
C GLY A 162 -9.01 -24.78 -19.53
N VAL A 163 -8.43 -25.92 -19.88
CA VAL A 163 -9.09 -26.91 -20.76
C VAL A 163 -10.36 -27.46 -20.12
N PHE A 164 -10.33 -27.73 -18.81
CA PHE A 164 -11.49 -28.22 -18.08
C PHE A 164 -12.67 -27.23 -18.12
N ILE A 165 -12.41 -25.92 -17.92
CA ILE A 165 -13.43 -24.88 -18.02
C ILE A 165 -14.03 -24.79 -19.43
N ILE A 166 -13.20 -24.88 -20.47
CA ILE A 166 -13.66 -24.86 -21.86
C ILE A 166 -14.53 -26.08 -22.18
N LEU A 167 -14.12 -27.27 -21.71
CA LEU A 167 -14.89 -28.50 -21.89
C LEU A 167 -16.26 -28.40 -21.18
N PHE A 168 -16.29 -27.89 -19.96
CA PHE A 168 -17.53 -27.66 -19.22
C PHE A 168 -18.46 -26.68 -19.96
N PHE A 169 -17.89 -25.64 -20.59
CA PHE A 169 -18.66 -24.70 -21.41
C PHE A 169 -19.25 -25.36 -22.66
N ILE A 170 -18.51 -26.24 -23.33
CA ILE A 170 -19.02 -26.99 -24.50
C ILE A 170 -20.16 -27.91 -24.09
N VAL A 171 -20.01 -28.65 -22.99
CA VAL A 171 -21.05 -29.56 -22.48
C VAL A 171 -22.33 -28.80 -22.14
N THR A 172 -22.22 -27.66 -21.44
CA THR A 172 -23.41 -26.86 -21.10
C THR A 172 -24.10 -26.30 -22.35
N HIS A 173 -23.33 -25.88 -23.37
CA HIS A 173 -23.88 -25.39 -24.63
C HIS A 173 -24.56 -26.49 -25.45
N THR A 174 -24.00 -27.70 -25.50
CA THR A 174 -24.62 -28.83 -26.21
C THR A 174 -25.87 -29.32 -25.49
N CYS A 175 -25.86 -29.39 -24.15
CA CYS A 175 -27.06 -29.71 -23.37
C CYS A 175 -28.19 -28.70 -23.64
N LYS A 176 -27.88 -27.41 -23.69
CA LYS A 176 -28.88 -26.37 -24.00
C LYS A 176 -29.44 -26.52 -25.41
N SER A 177 -28.58 -26.69 -26.40
CA SER A 177 -28.99 -26.87 -27.81
C SER A 177 -29.80 -28.16 -28.01
N TYR A 178 -29.46 -29.23 -27.28
CA TYR A 178 -30.20 -30.47 -27.32
C TYR A 178 -31.59 -30.33 -26.69
N SER A 179 -31.69 -29.64 -25.54
CA SER A 179 -32.98 -29.33 -24.90
C SER A 179 -33.90 -28.55 -25.83
N GLU A 180 -33.41 -27.50 -26.47
CA GLU A 180 -34.17 -26.70 -27.43
C GLU A 180 -34.67 -27.53 -28.63
N LYS A 181 -33.83 -28.43 -29.17
CA LYS A 181 -34.22 -29.35 -30.26
C LYS A 181 -35.23 -30.41 -29.83
N MET A 182 -35.16 -30.89 -28.59
CA MET A 182 -36.14 -31.86 -28.09
C MET A 182 -37.53 -31.22 -27.94
N VAL A 183 -37.57 -29.99 -27.42
CA VAL A 183 -38.83 -29.24 -27.27
C VAL A 183 -39.41 -28.82 -28.61
N SER A 184 -38.60 -28.56 -29.65
CA SER A 184 -39.12 -28.21 -30.98
C SER A 184 -39.69 -29.38 -31.78
N ASN A 185 -39.32 -30.62 -31.43
CA ASN A 185 -39.79 -31.84 -32.10
C ASN A 185 -41.05 -32.43 -31.42
N TRP A 186 -41.57 -31.77 -30.39
CA TRP A 186 -42.81 -32.10 -29.69
C TRP A 186 -43.90 -31.09 -30.07
#